data_AF-A0A1C7M5E3-F1
#
_entry.id   AF-A0A1C7M5E3-F1
#
_cell.length_a   1.000
_cell.length_b   1.000
_cell.length_c   1.000
_cell.angle_alpha   90.00
_cell.angle_beta   90.00
_cell.angle_gamma   90.00
#
_symmetry.space_group_name_H-M   'P 1'
#
loop_
_entity.id
_entity.type
_entity.pdbx_description
1 polymer ?
#
loop_
_entity_poly.entity_id
_entity_poly.type
_entity_poly.pdbx_seq_one_letter_code
_entity_poly.pdbx_strand_id
1 'polypeptide(L)'
;MLRNLVGVKPDVKNDDLKRYLVQSILDQSHLMPVTNAIQPILSEYDHVLRLYPLPTAVVLADKYDRYQMTYEGCHVFNPGRFVGNSFTFSAYNPSRRESEECILTLNTNLSPQLCQSNPVLSTYLDELSTFFGSALSQIPPLGTN
;
A
#
# COMPACT_ATOMS: atom_id res chain seq x y z
N MET A 1 20.42 7.38 -3.51
CA MET A 1 19.48 7.11 -4.61
C MET A 1 20.13 6.19 -5.64
N LEU A 2 19.91 4.87 -5.52
CA LEU A 2 20.58 3.84 -6.33
C LEU A 2 19.67 3.22 -7.41
N ARG A 3 18.52 3.84 -7.70
CA ARG A 3 17.50 3.26 -8.59
C ARG A 3 17.88 3.25 -10.08
N ASN A 4 18.91 3.99 -10.48
CA ASN A 4 19.44 4.05 -11.85
C ASN A 4 20.90 3.57 -11.96
N LEU A 5 21.42 2.87 -10.95
CA LEU A 5 22.80 2.38 -11.00
C LEU A 5 22.92 1.17 -11.92
N VAL A 6 23.67 1.33 -13.01
CA VAL A 6 24.23 0.23 -13.80
C VAL A 6 25.33 -0.41 -12.94
N GLY A 7 24.92 -1.26 -12.00
CA GLY A 7 25.82 -1.93 -11.07
C GLY A 7 25.24 -2.02 -9.66
N VAL A 8 24.43 -3.04 -9.41
CA VAL A 8 24.19 -3.50 -8.04
C VAL A 8 25.51 -4.12 -7.56
N LYS A 9 25.99 -3.77 -6.35
CA LYS A 9 27.11 -4.49 -5.73
C LYS A 9 26.79 -5.99 -5.78
N PRO A 10 27.72 -6.86 -6.23
CA PRO A 10 27.41 -8.25 -6.59
C PRO A 10 26.82 -9.09 -5.45
N ASP A 11 26.91 -8.64 -4.19
CA ASP A 11 26.49 -9.37 -3.00
C ASP A 11 25.23 -8.80 -2.30
N VAL A 12 24.51 -7.86 -2.92
CA VAL A 12 23.35 -7.21 -2.27
C VAL A 12 22.09 -8.06 -2.42
N LYS A 13 21.48 -8.45 -1.28
CA LYS A 13 20.22 -9.20 -1.27
C LYS A 13 19.04 -8.27 -1.60
N ASN A 14 17.97 -8.82 -2.14
CA ASN A 14 16.77 -8.04 -2.50
C ASN A 14 16.18 -7.27 -1.28
N ASP A 15 16.23 -7.87 -0.09
CA ASP A 15 15.75 -7.21 1.14
C ASP A 15 16.58 -5.98 1.52
N ASP A 16 17.86 -5.95 1.19
CA ASP A 16 18.72 -4.80 1.42
C ASP A 16 18.32 -3.63 0.51
N LEU A 17 17.88 -3.91 -0.73
CA LEU A 17 17.44 -2.88 -1.69
C LEU A 17 16.20 -2.14 -1.18
N LYS A 18 15.23 -2.87 -0.63
CA LYS A 18 14.02 -2.28 -0.02
C LYS A 18 14.40 -1.34 1.12
N ARG A 19 15.32 -1.77 1.98
CA ARG A 19 15.81 -0.94 3.10
C ARG A 19 16.54 0.30 2.62
N TYR A 20 17.44 0.17 1.63
CA TYR A 20 18.16 1.32 1.07
C TYR A 20 17.23 2.33 0.39
N LEU A 21 16.14 1.88 -0.24
CA LEU A 21 15.12 2.75 -0.80
C LEU A 21 14.43 3.57 0.30
N VAL A 22 13.92 2.89 1.33
CA VAL A 22 13.21 3.55 2.44
C VAL A 22 14.14 4.53 3.16
N GLN A 23 15.36 4.09 3.46
CA GLN A 23 16.37 4.94 4.08
C GLN A 23 16.67 6.17 3.20
N SER A 24 16.86 5.99 1.89
CA SER A 24 17.12 7.12 0.97
C SER A 24 15.97 8.13 0.93
N ILE A 25 14.72 7.70 1.03
CA ILE A 25 13.55 8.60 0.97
C ILE A 25 13.37 9.34 2.30
N LEU A 26 13.43 8.61 3.41
CA LEU A 26 13.19 9.18 4.74
C LEU A 26 14.35 10.07 5.20
N ASP A 27 15.60 9.68 4.98
CA ASP A 27 16.77 10.49 5.36
C ASP A 27 16.84 11.79 4.53
N GLN A 28 16.36 11.77 3.29
CA GLN A 28 16.28 12.98 2.45
C GLN A 28 15.03 13.82 2.75
N SER A 29 14.09 13.31 3.53
CA SER A 29 12.82 13.98 3.88
C SER A 29 12.03 14.47 2.66
N HIS A 30 12.13 13.78 1.52
CA HIS A 30 11.48 14.15 0.27
C HIS A 30 11.06 12.89 -0.48
N LEU A 31 9.86 12.87 -1.09
CA LEU A 31 9.39 11.74 -1.89
C LEU A 31 10.18 11.58 -3.19
N MET A 32 10.66 12.70 -3.75
CA MET A 32 11.38 12.72 -5.00
C MET A 32 12.80 13.30 -4.86
N PRO A 33 13.74 12.64 -4.16
CA PRO A 33 15.12 13.12 -4.02
C PRO A 33 15.96 12.77 -5.26
N VAL A 34 15.46 13.17 -6.45
CA VAL A 34 16.14 13.03 -7.74
C VAL A 34 16.24 14.37 -8.43
N THR A 35 17.10 14.44 -9.44
CA THR A 35 17.21 15.63 -10.28
C THR A 35 15.95 15.82 -11.13
N ASN A 36 15.57 17.08 -11.32
CA ASN A 36 14.42 17.48 -12.15
C ASN A 36 14.52 17.01 -13.60
N ALA A 37 15.72 16.71 -14.09
CA ALA A 37 15.94 16.15 -15.42
C ALA A 37 15.38 14.72 -15.58
N ILE A 38 15.38 13.94 -14.49
CA ILE A 38 14.86 12.56 -14.47
C ILE A 38 13.37 12.57 -14.13
N GLN A 39 13.01 13.41 -13.15
CA GLN A 39 11.64 13.50 -12.68
C GLN A 39 11.27 14.97 -12.47
N PRO A 40 10.57 15.59 -13.44
CA PRO A 40 10.21 16.98 -13.34
C PRO A 40 9.20 17.19 -12.21
N ILE A 41 9.44 18.22 -11.40
CA ILE A 41 8.56 18.65 -10.32
C ILE A 41 8.15 20.08 -10.63
N LEU A 42 6.86 20.37 -10.46
CA LEU A 42 6.36 21.74 -10.55
C LEU A 42 6.84 22.49 -9.31
N SER A 43 7.71 23.49 -9.50
CA SER A 43 8.39 24.20 -8.40
C SER A 43 7.44 24.79 -7.36
N GLU A 44 6.25 25.21 -7.77
CA GLU A 44 5.21 25.76 -6.89
C GLU A 44 4.68 24.72 -5.88
N TYR A 45 4.72 23.43 -6.22
CA TYR A 45 4.19 22.33 -5.41
C TYR A 45 5.26 21.41 -4.82
N ASP A 46 6.54 21.80 -4.87
CA ASP A 46 7.65 21.05 -4.27
C ASP A 46 7.42 20.76 -2.77
N HIS A 47 6.82 21.72 -2.07
CA HIS A 47 6.52 21.61 -0.64
C HIS A 47 5.58 20.44 -0.29
N VAL A 48 4.72 20.00 -1.21
CA VAL A 48 3.76 18.89 -0.99
C VAL A 48 4.47 17.53 -0.98
N LEU A 49 5.66 17.44 -1.60
CA LEU A 49 6.44 16.22 -1.70
C LEU A 49 7.40 16.04 -0.51
N ARG A 50 7.46 16.98 0.42
CA ARG A 50 8.30 16.93 1.62
C ARG A 50 7.70 16.01 2.67
N LEU A 51 8.57 15.24 3.31
CA LEU A 51 8.26 14.35 4.43
C LEU A 51 8.76 14.94 5.75
N TYR A 52 8.84 16.26 5.84
CA TYR A 52 9.21 16.96 7.07
C TYR A 52 8.02 17.77 7.60
N PRO A 53 7.59 17.55 8.86
CA PRO A 53 8.12 16.60 9.84
C PRO A 53 7.86 15.13 9.43
N LEU A 54 8.67 14.20 9.97
CA LEU A 54 8.59 12.78 9.64
C LEU A 54 7.17 12.23 9.90
N PRO A 55 6.48 11.68 8.89
CA PRO A 55 5.12 11.18 9.07
C PRO A 55 5.09 9.85 9.83
N THR A 56 3.94 9.51 10.41
CA THR A 56 3.73 8.24 11.12
C THR A 56 3.78 7.03 10.18
N ALA A 57 3.30 7.17 8.94
CA ALA A 57 3.36 6.13 7.94
C ALA A 57 3.49 6.70 6.53
N VAL A 58 4.18 5.98 5.65
CA VAL A 58 4.35 6.30 4.23
C VAL A 58 3.97 5.08 3.39
N VAL A 59 3.10 5.28 2.40
CA VAL A 59 2.70 4.23 1.47
C VAL A 59 3.40 4.45 0.14
N LEU A 60 4.36 3.59 -0.20
CA LEU A 60 5.09 3.63 -1.47
C LEU A 60 4.46 2.63 -2.44
N ALA A 61 3.34 3.03 -3.07
CA ALA A 61 2.57 2.17 -3.96
C ALA A 61 3.15 2.13 -5.39
N ASP A 62 4.22 1.35 -5.58
CA ASP A 62 4.83 1.14 -6.88
C ASP A 62 4.57 -0.29 -7.43
N LYS A 63 5.18 -0.62 -8.58
CA LYS A 63 5.07 -1.93 -9.22
C LYS A 63 5.96 -3.00 -8.56
N TYR A 64 6.81 -2.63 -7.61
CA TYR A 64 7.77 -3.52 -6.98
C TYR A 64 7.08 -4.59 -6.12
N ASP A 65 7.86 -5.58 -5.69
CA ASP A 65 7.38 -6.57 -4.74
C ASP A 65 6.93 -5.91 -3.44
N ARG A 66 5.87 -6.47 -2.85
CA ARG A 66 5.33 -6.00 -1.57
C ARG A 66 6.40 -6.03 -0.48
N TYR A 67 6.37 -5.01 0.37
CA TYR A 67 7.19 -4.96 1.57
C TYR A 67 6.56 -4.09 2.63
N GLN A 68 6.96 -4.32 3.88
CA GLN A 68 6.64 -3.47 5.01
C GLN A 68 7.87 -3.39 5.92
N MET A 69 8.16 -2.22 6.44
CA MET A 69 9.22 -2.01 7.41
C MET A 69 8.97 -0.74 8.23
N THR A 70 9.58 -0.66 9.40
CA THR A 70 9.55 0.54 10.23
C THR A 70 10.96 1.09 10.34
N TYR A 71 11.15 2.36 10.00
CA TYR A 71 12.44 3.06 10.05
C TYR A 71 12.26 4.40 10.77
N GLU A 72 13.09 4.64 11.80
CA GLU A 72 13.03 5.86 12.64
C GLU A 72 11.61 6.20 13.15
N GLY A 73 10.80 5.18 13.43
CA GLY A 73 9.41 5.33 13.92
C GLY A 73 8.38 5.63 12.83
N CYS A 74 8.78 5.75 11.56
CA CYS A 74 7.90 5.83 10.41
C CYS A 74 7.63 4.43 9.84
N HIS A 75 6.36 4.05 9.72
CA HIS A 75 5.96 2.78 9.10
C HIS A 75 5.83 2.93 7.58
N VAL A 76 6.69 2.25 6.83
CA VAL A 76 6.71 2.32 5.37
C VAL A 76 6.32 0.98 4.76
N PHE A 77 5.33 0.99 3.87
CA PHE A 77 4.92 -0.22 3.18
C PHE A 77 4.54 0.04 1.73
N ASN A 78 4.68 -1.00 0.93
CA ASN A 78 4.25 -1.07 -0.44
C ASN A 78 3.19 -2.17 -0.58
N PRO A 79 1.94 -1.85 -0.95
CA PRO A 79 0.91 -2.85 -1.19
C PRO A 79 1.24 -3.75 -2.41
N GLY A 80 2.14 -3.32 -3.29
CA GLY A 80 2.45 -4.01 -4.53
C GLY A 80 1.31 -3.92 -5.55
N ARG A 81 1.42 -4.71 -6.61
CA ARG A 81 0.45 -4.69 -7.72
C ARG A 81 -0.87 -5.33 -7.30
N PHE A 82 -1.96 -4.58 -7.45
CA PHE A 82 -3.31 -5.10 -7.16
C PHE A 82 -3.76 -6.15 -8.20
N VAL A 83 -3.48 -5.91 -9.48
CA VAL A 83 -3.86 -6.80 -10.58
C VAL A 83 -2.67 -7.69 -10.94
N GLY A 84 -2.86 -9.01 -10.82
CA GLY A 84 -1.86 -10.03 -11.04
C GLY A 84 -2.44 -11.42 -10.81
N ASN A 85 -1.67 -12.30 -10.16
CA ASN A 85 -2.09 -13.68 -9.86
C ASN A 85 -3.20 -13.74 -8.79
N SER A 86 -3.23 -12.77 -7.88
CA SER A 86 -4.21 -12.63 -6.79
C SER A 86 -4.52 -11.15 -6.56
N PHE A 87 -5.74 -10.85 -6.10
CA PHE A 87 -6.13 -9.48 -5.74
C PHE A 87 -5.62 -9.12 -4.34
N THR A 88 -4.35 -8.75 -4.25
CA THR A 88 -3.70 -8.48 -2.97
C THR A 88 -3.68 -6.99 -2.67
N PHE A 89 -4.05 -6.60 -1.45
CA PHE A 89 -4.00 -5.22 -0.95
C PHE A 89 -3.46 -5.20 0.49
N SER A 90 -3.19 -4.03 1.06
CA SER A 90 -2.69 -3.90 2.43
C SER A 90 -3.63 -3.03 3.25
N ALA A 91 -3.96 -3.47 4.46
CA ALA A 91 -4.76 -2.72 5.41
C ALA A 91 -3.84 -2.12 6.48
N TYR A 92 -3.82 -0.80 6.59
CA TYR A 92 -3.09 -0.12 7.65
C TYR A 92 -3.99 0.07 8.87
N ASN A 93 -3.53 -0.37 10.05
CA ASN A 93 -4.22 -0.18 11.32
C ASN A 93 -3.60 1.02 12.07
N PRO A 94 -4.28 2.18 12.15
CA PRO A 94 -3.73 3.38 12.78
C PRO A 94 -3.48 3.22 14.28
N SER A 95 -4.26 2.37 14.97
CA SER A 95 -4.12 2.16 16.41
C SER A 95 -2.82 1.41 16.76
N ARG A 96 -2.44 0.46 15.90
CA ARG A 96 -1.23 -0.36 16.05
C ARG A 96 -0.04 0.22 15.30
N ARG A 97 -0.28 1.11 14.33
CA ARG A 97 0.71 1.64 13.38
C ARG A 97 1.40 0.54 12.57
N GLU A 98 0.62 -0.48 12.20
CA GLU A 98 1.08 -1.66 11.47
C GLU A 98 0.24 -1.87 10.22
N SER A 99 0.83 -2.41 9.17
CA SER A 99 0.13 -2.89 7.98
C SER A 99 -0.07 -4.41 8.02
N GLU A 100 -1.22 -4.85 7.54
CA GLU A 100 -1.58 -6.25 7.35
C GLU A 100 -1.82 -6.55 5.87
N GLU A 101 -1.46 -7.76 5.44
CA GLU A 101 -1.70 -8.23 4.08
C GLU A 101 -3.08 -8.85 3.95
N CYS A 102 -3.85 -8.36 2.97
CA CYS A 102 -5.16 -8.89 2.65
C CYS A 102 -5.18 -9.43 1.21
N ILE A 103 -5.86 -10.56 1.02
CA ILE A 103 -6.09 -11.17 -0.29
C ILE A 103 -7.59 -11.23 -0.54
N LEU A 104 -8.05 -10.64 -1.63
CA LEU A 104 -9.42 -10.77 -2.11
C LEU A 104 -9.54 -12.03 -2.96
N THR A 105 -10.18 -13.05 -2.41
CA THR A 105 -10.57 -14.24 -3.15
C THR A 105 -11.98 -14.03 -3.70
N LEU A 106 -12.12 -13.96 -5.02
CA LEU A 106 -13.42 -13.85 -5.69
C LEU A 106 -14.09 -15.24 -5.76
N ASN A 107 -14.56 -15.75 -4.63
CA ASN A 107 -15.40 -16.95 -4.62
C ASN A 107 -16.85 -16.52 -4.83
N THR A 108 -17.48 -16.94 -5.91
CA THR A 108 -18.88 -16.58 -6.26
C THR A 108 -19.95 -17.09 -5.28
N ASN A 109 -19.56 -17.89 -4.27
CA ASN A 109 -20.49 -18.51 -3.31
C ASN A 109 -20.03 -18.43 -1.84
N LEU A 110 -18.93 -17.74 -1.53
CA LEU A 110 -18.48 -17.53 -0.15
C LEU A 110 -18.12 -16.07 0.04
N SER A 111 -18.48 -15.52 1.20
CA SER A 111 -18.15 -14.17 1.64
C SER A 111 -16.68 -13.82 1.39
N PRO A 112 -16.36 -12.57 1.01
CA PRO A 112 -14.99 -12.15 0.81
C PRO A 112 -14.24 -12.30 2.13
N GLN A 113 -13.29 -13.24 2.21
CA GLN A 113 -12.45 -13.39 3.40
C GLN A 113 -11.47 -12.21 3.46
N LEU A 114 -11.88 -11.16 4.16
CA LEU A 114 -11.06 -9.99 4.41
C LEU A 114 -10.11 -10.29 5.58
N CYS A 115 -8.80 -10.21 5.34
CA CYS A 115 -7.70 -10.15 6.33
C CYS A 115 -7.88 -10.96 7.63
N GLN A 116 -7.25 -12.14 7.69
CA GLN A 116 -7.39 -13.13 8.79
C GLN A 116 -6.81 -12.73 10.15
N SER A 117 -6.23 -11.54 10.32
CA SER A 117 -5.48 -11.15 11.53
C SER A 117 -6.22 -10.27 12.54
N ASN A 118 -7.47 -9.86 12.30
CA ASN A 118 -8.24 -9.10 13.30
C ASN A 118 -9.71 -9.58 13.41
N PRO A 119 -10.02 -10.51 14.33
CA PRO A 119 -11.41 -10.98 14.54
C PRO A 119 -12.37 -9.87 14.97
N VAL A 120 -11.86 -8.73 15.47
CA VAL A 120 -12.69 -7.59 15.94
C VAL A 120 -13.18 -6.69 14.79
N LEU A 121 -12.40 -6.54 13.72
CA LEU A 121 -12.80 -5.76 12.53
C LEU A 121 -13.58 -6.61 11.51
N SER A 122 -13.37 -7.93 11.51
CA SER A 122 -14.20 -8.89 10.77
C SER A 122 -15.67 -8.75 11.15
N THR A 123 -15.99 -8.59 12.44
CA THR A 123 -17.39 -8.46 12.89
C THR A 123 -18.05 -7.17 12.39
N TYR A 124 -17.33 -6.05 12.39
CA TYR A 124 -17.86 -4.75 11.93
C TYR A 124 -18.01 -4.66 10.41
N LEU A 125 -17.13 -5.31 9.64
CA LEU A 125 -17.21 -5.34 8.18
C LEU A 125 -18.16 -6.43 7.66
N ASP A 126 -18.38 -7.52 8.41
CA ASP A 126 -19.46 -8.46 8.13
C ASP A 126 -20.83 -7.79 8.28
N GLU A 127 -21.02 -6.93 9.30
CA GLU A 127 -22.22 -6.09 9.44
C GLU A 127 -22.43 -5.15 8.24
N LEU A 128 -21.36 -4.51 7.76
CA LEU A 128 -21.43 -3.63 6.58
C LEU A 128 -21.67 -4.42 5.27
N SER A 129 -21.10 -5.61 5.12
CA SER A 129 -21.37 -6.48 3.96
C SER A 129 -22.83 -6.98 3.95
N THR A 130 -23.41 -7.24 5.13
CA THR A 130 -24.82 -7.58 5.31
C THR A 130 -25.71 -6.38 4.97
N PHE A 131 -25.29 -5.16 5.36
CA PHE A 131 -26.01 -3.92 5.05
C PHE A 131 -26.03 -3.64 3.54
N PHE A 132 -24.89 -3.72 2.84
CA PHE A 132 -24.82 -3.55 1.38
C PHE A 132 -25.49 -4.71 0.61
N GLY A 133 -25.42 -5.95 1.11
CA GLY A 133 -26.13 -7.09 0.55
C GLY A 133 -27.66 -6.95 0.62
N SER A 134 -28.18 -6.38 1.71
CA SER A 134 -29.61 -6.06 1.84
C SER A 134 -30.06 -4.98 0.86
N ALA A 135 -29.22 -3.98 0.58
CA ALA A 135 -29.51 -2.90 -0.36
C ALA A 135 -29.57 -3.39 -1.83
N LEU A 136 -28.75 -4.38 -2.20
CA LEU A 136 -28.80 -5.00 -3.54
C LEU A 136 -30.02 -5.91 -3.73
N SER A 137 -30.56 -6.48 -2.64
CA SER A 137 -31.79 -7.30 -2.70
C SER A 137 -33.09 -6.49 -2.88
N GLN A 138 -33.03 -5.17 -2.68
CA GLN A 138 -34.18 -4.26 -2.86
C GLN A 138 -34.28 -3.65 -4.27
N ILE A 139 -33.36 -3.98 -5.18
CA ILE A 139 -33.43 -3.53 -6.56
C ILE A 139 -34.43 -4.45 -7.30
N PRO A 140 -35.60 -3.94 -7.77
CA PRO A 140 -36.53 -4.77 -8.51
C PRO A 140 -35.88 -5.27 -9.81
N PRO A 141 -36.14 -6.52 -10.24
CA PRO A 141 -35.56 -7.03 -11.46
C PRO A 141 -36.02 -6.20 -12.65
N LEU A 142 -35.07 -5.65 -13.41
CA LEU A 142 -35.33 -5.00 -14.69
C LEU A 142 -36.02 -6.02 -15.61
N GLY A 143 -37.30 -5.75 -15.89
CA GLY A 143 -38.11 -6.54 -16.79
C GLY A 143 -37.43 -6.68 -18.15
N THR A 144 -37.34 -7.93 -18.60
CA THR A 144 -36.95 -8.30 -19.96
C THR A 144 -37.93 -7.68 -20.96
N ASN A 145 -37.43 -6.86 -21.88
CA ASN A 145 -38.06 -6.65 -23.19
C ASN A 145 -37.43 -7.61 -24.20
#